data_AF-A0A7J9GQ91-F1
#
_entry.id   AF-A0A7J9GQ91-F1
#
_cell.length_a   1.000
_cell.length_b   1.000
_cell.length_c   1.000
_cell.angle_alpha   90.00
_cell.angle_beta   90.00
_cell.angle_gamma   90.00
#
_symmetry.space_group_name_H-M   'P 1'
#
loop_
_entity.id
_entity.type
_entity.pdbx_description
1 polymer ?
#
loop_
_entity_poly.entity_id
_entity_poly.type
_entity_poly.pdbx_seq_one_letter_code
_entity_poly.pdbx_strand_id
1 'polypeptide(L)'
;MPEETNSIDYIMEKASGPHFSGLRSPTAASVSSSAFADANAPRQPFVIGVSGGTASGKTTVCDMIIQQLHDHRVVLVNQDSFYRGLNTEELKRVHEYNFDHPDAFDTEQLLECVEKLKSGQSVQVPIYDFKQHRRSSDSFRQVNASDVIILEGILVFHDQRVRNLMNMKIFVDTGLTSFTKILIVAAS
;
A
#
# COMPACT_ATOMS: atom_id res chain seq x y z
N MET A 1 36.03 -35.14 -31.73
CA MET A 1 36.69 -36.45 -31.45
C MET A 1 37.82 -36.60 -32.45
N PRO A 2 38.98 -37.17 -32.07
CA PRO A 2 39.30 -37.83 -30.78
C PRO A 2 39.47 -36.80 -29.63
N GLU A 3 39.16 -37.08 -28.35
CA GLU A 3 39.73 -37.99 -27.31
C GLU A 3 40.81 -37.28 -26.47
N GLU A 4 40.70 -37.22 -25.13
CA GLU A 4 40.93 -38.31 -24.13
C GLU A 4 42.39 -38.83 -24.16
N THR A 5 43.11 -39.09 -23.06
CA THR A 5 42.86 -39.02 -21.60
C THR A 5 43.93 -38.06 -20.98
N ASN A 6 44.36 -38.02 -19.70
CA ASN A 6 44.11 -38.85 -18.49
C ASN A 6 44.36 -38.05 -17.19
N SER A 7 44.22 -38.73 -16.04
CA SER A 7 44.50 -38.27 -14.68
C SER A 7 45.61 -39.11 -13.99
N ILE A 8 45.83 -38.89 -12.68
CA ILE A 8 46.46 -39.79 -11.67
C ILE A 8 47.96 -39.53 -11.30
N ASP A 9 48.07 -38.81 -10.17
CA ASP A 9 48.78 -39.13 -8.92
C ASP A 9 50.32 -39.19 -8.75
N TYR A 10 50.68 -38.84 -7.49
CA TYR A 10 51.69 -39.48 -6.63
C TYR A 10 53.16 -39.04 -6.72
N ILE A 11 53.56 -38.09 -5.86
CA ILE A 11 54.71 -38.25 -4.93
C ILE A 11 54.38 -37.60 -3.57
N MET A 12 54.18 -38.42 -2.54
CA MET A 12 54.47 -38.07 -1.13
C MET A 12 55.94 -38.41 -0.81
N GLU A 13 56.45 -37.97 0.36
CA GLU A 13 57.71 -38.35 1.08
C GLU A 13 58.67 -37.13 1.24
N LYS A 14 59.21 -36.68 2.40
CA LYS A 14 59.33 -37.11 3.84
C LYS A 14 58.85 -35.96 4.77
N ALA A 15 58.23 -36.14 5.95
CA ALA A 15 58.53 -36.97 7.13
C ALA A 15 59.73 -36.51 7.99
N SER A 16 59.47 -35.73 9.06
CA SER A 16 60.10 -35.81 10.41
C SER A 16 59.48 -34.77 11.37
N GLY A 17 59.22 -35.14 12.63
CA GLY A 17 58.52 -34.31 13.64
C GLY A 17 59.39 -33.24 14.35
N PRO A 18 58.98 -32.67 15.51
CA PRO A 18 58.22 -33.35 16.58
C PRO A 18 56.84 -32.76 16.92
N HIS A 19 56.08 -33.53 17.69
CA HIS A 19 54.71 -33.27 18.12
C HIS A 19 54.68 -32.54 19.47
N PHE A 20 54.07 -31.35 19.56
CA PHE A 20 53.78 -30.67 20.83
C PHE A 20 52.33 -30.19 20.89
N SER A 21 51.60 -30.63 21.90
CA SER A 21 50.16 -30.40 22.06
C SER A 21 49.87 -29.11 22.84
N GLY A 22 49.05 -28.21 22.29
CA GLY A 22 48.57 -27.02 23.00
C GLY A 22 47.35 -26.39 22.32
N LEU A 23 46.23 -26.32 23.03
CA LEU A 23 44.96 -25.81 22.53
C LEU A 23 44.92 -24.27 22.39
N ARG A 24 44.03 -23.82 21.49
CA ARG A 24 43.26 -22.55 21.56
C ARG A 24 43.91 -21.26 21.02
N SER A 25 43.79 -21.04 19.72
CA SER A 25 43.88 -19.70 19.11
C SER A 25 42.60 -18.90 19.32
N PRO A 26 42.66 -17.61 19.69
CA PRO A 26 41.48 -16.74 19.77
C PRO A 26 41.03 -16.28 18.39
N THR A 27 39.71 -16.27 18.22
CA THR A 27 38.89 -15.58 17.19
C THR A 27 39.60 -14.52 16.35
N ALA A 28 39.71 -14.78 15.03
CA ALA A 28 39.74 -13.70 14.05
C ALA A 28 38.38 -12.99 14.10
N ALA A 29 38.38 -11.68 14.33
CA ALA A 29 37.15 -10.90 14.37
C ALA A 29 36.48 -10.90 12.99
N SER A 30 35.30 -11.51 12.90
CA SER A 30 34.43 -11.42 11.75
C SER A 30 34.07 -9.95 11.50
N VAL A 31 34.51 -9.40 10.37
CA VAL A 31 34.04 -8.09 9.92
C VAL A 31 32.54 -8.20 9.68
N SER A 32 31.74 -7.60 10.56
CA SER A 32 30.28 -7.68 10.48
C SER A 32 29.80 -6.92 9.24
N SER A 33 29.43 -7.65 8.20
CA SER A 33 28.76 -7.11 7.02
C SER A 33 27.39 -6.57 7.43
N SER A 34 27.34 -5.28 7.80
CA SER A 34 26.13 -4.62 8.24
C SER A 34 25.14 -4.45 7.07
N ALA A 35 24.15 -5.35 7.02
CA ALA A 35 22.90 -5.21 6.29
C ALA A 35 23.01 -4.80 4.82
N PHE A 36 23.28 -5.77 3.94
CA PHE A 36 22.50 -5.81 2.70
C PHE A 36 21.03 -5.97 3.12
N ALA A 37 20.20 -4.94 2.90
CA ALA A 37 18.78 -5.03 3.16
C ALA A 37 18.19 -6.18 2.31
N ASP A 38 17.42 -7.06 2.95
CA ASP A 38 16.82 -8.22 2.27
C ASP A 38 16.03 -7.77 1.04
N ALA A 39 16.56 -8.08 -0.14
CA ALA A 39 15.93 -7.76 -1.43
C ALA A 39 14.59 -8.50 -1.63
N ASN A 40 14.25 -9.40 -0.70
CA ASN A 40 13.06 -10.24 -0.67
C ASN A 40 12.12 -9.93 0.51
N ALA A 41 12.39 -8.89 1.30
CA ALA A 41 11.44 -8.40 2.30
C ALA A 41 10.23 -7.77 1.58
N PRO A 42 8.98 -8.06 2.00
CA PRO A 42 7.79 -7.50 1.35
C PRO A 42 7.79 -5.98 1.49
N ARG A 43 7.93 -5.27 0.37
CA ARG A 43 7.85 -3.81 0.35
C ARG A 43 6.44 -3.39 0.74
N GLN A 44 6.33 -2.58 1.79
CA GLN A 44 5.09 -1.93 2.17
C GLN A 44 4.60 -1.03 1.02
N PRO A 45 3.33 -1.15 0.58
CA PRO A 45 2.75 -0.29 -0.44
C PRO A 45 2.86 1.20 -0.11
N PHE A 46 3.11 2.01 -1.15
CA PHE A 46 3.10 3.47 -1.02
C PHE A 46 1.67 4.00 -1.11
N VAL A 47 1.20 4.66 -0.06
CA VAL A 47 -0.19 5.13 0.04
C VAL A 47 -0.29 6.62 -0.28
N ILE A 48 -1.05 6.94 -1.33
CA ILE A 48 -1.37 8.30 -1.77
C ILE A 48 -2.82 8.60 -1.37
N GLY A 49 -3.03 9.56 -0.48
CA GLY A 49 -4.37 10.10 -0.23
C GLY A 49 -4.69 11.24 -1.19
N VAL A 50 -5.87 11.26 -1.79
CA VAL A 50 -6.36 12.31 -2.69
C VAL A 50 -7.71 12.84 -2.17
N SER A 51 -7.74 14.09 -1.73
CA SER A 51 -8.94 14.73 -1.14
C SER A 51 -9.26 16.05 -1.83
N GLY A 52 -10.48 16.56 -1.63
CA GLY A 52 -10.96 17.77 -2.29
C GLY A 52 -12.48 17.75 -2.45
N GLY A 53 -13.08 18.90 -2.77
CA GLY A 53 -14.53 19.01 -2.94
C GLY A 53 -15.11 18.13 -4.05
N THR A 54 -16.42 17.94 -4.03
CA THR A 54 -17.15 17.30 -5.16
C THR A 54 -16.88 18.06 -6.45
N ALA A 55 -16.68 17.33 -7.55
CA ALA A 55 -16.30 17.86 -8.87
C ALA A 55 -14.94 18.62 -8.94
N SER A 56 -14.07 18.58 -7.93
CA SER A 56 -12.77 19.28 -8.00
C SER A 56 -11.70 18.65 -8.92
N GLY A 57 -12.02 17.55 -9.61
CA GLY A 57 -11.08 16.85 -10.49
C GLY A 57 -10.22 15.78 -9.81
N LYS A 58 -10.56 15.35 -8.57
CA LYS A 58 -9.89 14.24 -7.87
C LYS A 58 -9.70 13.01 -8.76
N THR A 59 -10.77 12.54 -9.42
CA THR A 59 -10.74 11.39 -10.32
C THR A 59 -9.73 11.58 -11.45
N THR A 60 -9.70 12.76 -12.10
CA THR A 60 -8.73 13.09 -13.14
C THR A 60 -7.28 13.04 -12.63
N VAL A 61 -7.03 13.51 -11.40
CA VAL A 61 -5.70 13.42 -10.76
C VAL A 61 -5.34 11.94 -10.49
N CYS A 62 -6.28 11.12 -10.02
CA CYS A 62 -6.07 9.68 -9.84
C CYS A 62 -5.77 8.97 -11.15
N ASP A 63 -6.54 9.23 -12.21
CA ASP A 63 -6.36 8.64 -13.54
C ASP A 63 -4.98 9.00 -14.11
N MET A 64 -4.53 10.25 -13.95
CA MET A 64 -3.19 10.69 -14.35
C MET A 64 -2.08 9.95 -13.57
N ILE A 65 -2.25 9.73 -12.26
CA ILE A 65 -1.27 8.98 -11.44
C ILE A 65 -1.22 7.51 -11.89
N ILE A 66 -2.37 6.89 -12.13
CA ILE A 66 -2.50 5.50 -12.60
C ILE A 66 -1.78 5.32 -13.95
N GLN A 67 -2.04 6.22 -14.91
CA GLN A 67 -1.41 6.20 -16.23
C GLN A 67 0.13 6.34 -16.16
N GLN A 68 0.64 7.18 -15.26
CA GLN A 68 2.10 7.41 -15.10
C GLN A 68 2.83 6.25 -14.41
N LEU A 69 2.15 5.47 -13.58
CA LEU A 69 2.73 4.35 -12.83
C LEU A 69 2.54 2.98 -13.49
N HIS A 70 1.77 2.93 -14.58
CA HIS A 70 1.26 1.74 -15.27
C HIS A 70 0.28 0.92 -14.40
N ASP A 71 -0.98 0.81 -14.86
CA ASP A 71 -2.15 0.24 -14.15
C ASP A 71 -1.87 -0.92 -13.19
N HIS A 72 -1.06 -1.91 -13.60
CA HIS A 72 -0.79 -3.13 -12.83
C HIS A 72 -0.15 -2.90 -11.46
N ARG A 73 0.42 -1.71 -11.20
CA ARG A 73 1.12 -1.35 -9.95
C ARG A 73 0.32 -0.43 -9.03
N VAL A 74 -0.92 -0.09 -9.41
CA VAL A 74 -1.75 0.88 -8.68
C VAL A 74 -3.11 0.30 -8.38
N VAL A 75 -3.63 0.58 -7.18
CA VAL A 75 -4.98 0.20 -6.79
C VAL A 75 -5.74 1.40 -6.21
N LEU A 76 -6.92 1.69 -6.76
CA LEU A 76 -7.77 2.82 -6.35
C LEU A 76 -8.88 2.35 -5.39
N VAL A 77 -8.82 2.85 -4.16
CA VAL A 77 -9.85 2.73 -3.13
C VAL A 77 -10.57 4.09 -3.03
N ASN A 78 -11.86 4.13 -3.35
CA ASN A 78 -12.67 5.35 -3.23
C ASN A 78 -13.50 5.28 -1.94
N GLN A 79 -13.56 6.41 -1.21
CA GLN A 79 -14.20 6.56 0.10
C GLN A 79 -15.71 6.32 0.05
N ASP A 80 -16.37 6.64 -1.07
CA ASP A 80 -17.82 6.52 -1.24
C ASP A 80 -18.29 5.06 -1.20
N SER A 81 -17.41 4.09 -1.50
CA SER A 81 -17.68 2.66 -1.25
C SER A 81 -18.01 2.39 0.22
N PHE A 82 -17.46 3.18 1.14
CA PHE A 82 -17.58 3.04 2.59
C PHE A 82 -18.66 3.93 3.20
N TYR A 83 -19.52 4.58 2.39
CA TYR A 83 -20.79 5.11 2.92
C TYR A 83 -21.54 4.03 3.68
N ARG A 84 -22.06 4.36 4.86
CA ARG A 84 -22.90 3.45 5.63
C ARG A 84 -24.27 3.32 4.98
N GLY A 85 -24.91 2.16 5.14
CA GLY A 85 -26.32 2.04 4.81
C GLY A 85 -27.16 2.93 5.71
N LEU A 86 -28.15 3.63 5.14
CA LEU A 86 -29.14 4.36 5.94
C LEU A 86 -30.10 3.38 6.60
N ASN A 87 -30.51 3.69 7.84
CA ASN A 87 -31.59 2.95 8.50
C ASN A 87 -32.97 3.41 7.99
N THR A 88 -34.03 2.70 8.38
CA THR A 88 -35.41 2.95 7.93
C THR A 88 -35.92 4.37 8.20
N GLU A 89 -35.50 5.02 9.30
CA GLU A 89 -35.94 6.38 9.62
C GLU A 89 -35.11 7.44 8.87
N GLU A 90 -33.81 7.21 8.69
CA GLU A 90 -32.95 8.06 7.88
C GLU A 90 -33.37 8.04 6.40
N LEU A 91 -33.72 6.86 5.87
CA LEU A 91 -34.15 6.73 4.47
C LEU A 91 -35.45 7.49 4.19
N LYS A 92 -36.38 7.56 5.15
CA LYS A 92 -37.60 8.40 5.05
C LYS A 92 -37.28 9.90 4.95
N ARG A 93 -36.13 10.33 5.47
CA ARG A 93 -35.66 11.72 5.48
C ARG A 93 -34.34 11.90 4.73
N VAL A 94 -34.11 11.11 3.69
CA VAL A 94 -32.82 11.10 2.95
C VAL A 94 -32.46 12.47 2.36
N HIS A 95 -33.44 13.32 2.09
CA HIS A 95 -33.25 14.70 1.62
C HIS A 95 -32.78 15.68 2.72
N GLU A 96 -32.91 15.31 4.00
CA GLU A 96 -32.33 16.01 5.16
C GLU A 96 -30.97 15.42 5.56
N TYR A 97 -30.57 14.29 4.97
CA TYR A 97 -29.37 13.55 5.36
C TYR A 97 -28.11 14.19 4.78
N ASN A 98 -27.16 14.55 5.66
CA ASN A 98 -25.87 15.11 5.24
C ASN A 98 -24.85 14.00 4.91
N PHE A 99 -24.71 13.68 3.63
CA PHE A 99 -23.68 12.76 3.15
C PHE A 99 -22.24 13.33 3.26
N ASP A 100 -22.09 14.65 3.33
CA ASP A 100 -20.78 15.30 3.54
C ASP A 100 -20.40 15.39 5.04
N HIS A 101 -21.04 14.60 5.92
CA HIS A 101 -20.66 14.45 7.32
C HIS A 101 -19.74 13.24 7.54
N PRO A 102 -18.71 13.31 8.40
CA PRO A 102 -17.84 12.16 8.70
C PRO A 102 -18.60 10.88 9.10
N ASP A 103 -19.68 11.03 9.88
CA ASP A 103 -20.52 9.91 10.35
C ASP A 103 -21.35 9.24 9.23
N ALA A 104 -21.32 9.76 8.00
CA ALA A 104 -21.86 9.07 6.83
C ALA A 104 -20.95 7.92 6.36
N PHE A 105 -19.69 7.88 6.81
CA PHE A 105 -18.70 6.91 6.40
C PHE A 105 -18.33 5.94 7.52
N ASP A 106 -18.22 4.66 7.18
CA ASP A 106 -17.66 3.62 8.05
C ASP A 106 -16.13 3.67 7.99
N THR A 107 -15.59 4.57 8.80
CA THR A 107 -14.15 4.84 8.83
C THR A 107 -13.36 3.65 9.38
N GLU A 108 -13.96 2.81 10.24
CA GLU A 108 -13.32 1.58 10.72
C GLU A 108 -13.14 0.55 9.59
N GLN A 109 -14.18 0.31 8.78
CA GLN A 109 -14.06 -0.58 7.62
C GLN A 109 -13.08 -0.03 6.56
N LEU A 110 -12.99 1.30 6.41
CA LEU A 110 -12.00 1.93 5.54
C LEU A 110 -10.56 1.73 6.06
N LEU A 111 -10.34 1.89 7.37
CA LEU A 111 -9.04 1.64 8.01
C LEU A 111 -8.63 0.18 7.82
N GLU A 112 -9.50 -0.77 8.17
CA GLU A 112 -9.26 -2.21 8.04
C GLU A 112 -8.92 -2.59 6.58
N CYS A 113 -9.63 -2.02 5.61
CA CYS A 113 -9.37 -2.21 4.19
C CYS A 113 -7.95 -1.77 3.79
N VAL A 114 -7.53 -0.56 4.18
CA VAL A 114 -6.21 -0.02 3.82
C VAL A 114 -5.10 -0.75 4.57
N GLU A 115 -5.29 -1.11 5.84
CA GLU A 115 -4.30 -1.87 6.62
C GLU A 115 -4.08 -3.27 6.05
N LYS A 116 -5.14 -3.99 5.66
CA LYS A 116 -5.03 -5.28 4.97
C LYS A 116 -4.25 -5.15 3.66
N LEU A 117 -4.59 -4.17 2.82
CA LEU A 117 -3.86 -3.92 1.57
C LEU A 117 -2.37 -3.59 1.82
N LYS A 118 -2.05 -2.79 2.85
CA LYS A 118 -0.66 -2.50 3.25
C LYS A 118 0.09 -3.74 3.75
N SER A 119 -0.61 -4.69 4.39
CA SER A 119 -0.04 -5.98 4.79
C SER A 119 0.09 -7.00 3.64
N GLY A 120 -0.22 -6.62 2.40
CA GLY A 120 -0.14 -7.50 1.22
C GLY A 120 -1.35 -8.42 1.03
N GLN A 121 -2.45 -8.19 1.76
CA GLN A 121 -3.67 -8.99 1.68
C GLN A 121 -4.67 -8.37 0.69
N SER A 122 -5.26 -9.19 -0.18
CA SER A 122 -6.41 -8.78 -0.98
C SER A 122 -7.65 -8.58 -0.11
N VAL A 123 -8.51 -7.64 -0.48
CA VAL A 123 -9.72 -7.26 0.26
C VAL A 123 -10.95 -7.23 -0.64
N GLN A 124 -12.13 -7.39 -0.03
CA GLN A 124 -13.41 -7.18 -0.67
C GLN A 124 -13.91 -5.78 -0.29
N VAL A 125 -13.85 -4.84 -1.22
CA VAL A 125 -14.36 -3.47 -1.00
C VAL A 125 -15.88 -3.48 -1.21
N PRO A 126 -16.67 -2.94 -0.28
CA PRO A 126 -18.13 -2.82 -0.42
C PRO A 126 -18.53 -2.05 -1.68
N ILE A 127 -19.69 -2.39 -2.25
CA ILE A 127 -20.31 -1.60 -3.32
C ILE A 127 -21.50 -0.85 -2.70
N TYR A 128 -21.50 0.47 -2.82
CA TYR A 128 -22.60 1.32 -2.35
C TYR A 128 -23.57 1.65 -3.49
N ASP A 129 -24.87 1.42 -3.28
CA ASP A 129 -25.92 1.83 -4.19
C ASP A 129 -26.44 3.22 -3.80
N PHE A 130 -25.99 4.24 -4.52
CA PHE A 130 -26.41 5.63 -4.33
C PHE A 130 -27.90 5.89 -4.64
N LYS A 131 -28.60 5.01 -5.37
CA LYS A 131 -30.03 5.13 -5.64
C LYS A 131 -30.88 4.56 -4.50
N GLN A 132 -30.34 3.58 -3.78
CA GLN A 132 -31.00 2.88 -2.68
C GLN A 132 -30.44 3.25 -1.30
N HIS A 133 -29.40 4.09 -1.25
CA HIS A 133 -28.68 4.57 -0.07
C HIS A 133 -28.25 3.45 0.89
N ARG A 134 -27.81 2.32 0.32
CA ARG A 134 -27.43 1.10 1.03
C ARG A 134 -26.23 0.41 0.38
N ARG A 135 -25.50 -0.36 1.18
CA ARG A 135 -24.49 -1.29 0.67
C ARG A 135 -25.15 -2.50 0.03
N SER A 136 -24.54 -3.04 -1.02
CA SER A 136 -24.87 -4.39 -1.47
C SER A 136 -24.41 -5.40 -0.40
N SER A 137 -25.29 -6.33 -0.03
CA SER A 137 -24.93 -7.46 0.85
C SER A 137 -24.20 -8.57 0.09
N ASP A 138 -24.45 -8.67 -1.21
CA ASP A 138 -24.12 -9.85 -2.02
C ASP A 138 -23.10 -9.52 -3.12
N SER A 139 -22.53 -8.31 -3.12
CA SER A 139 -21.61 -7.87 -4.17
C SER A 139 -20.52 -6.95 -3.64
N PHE A 140 -19.29 -7.32 -3.92
CA PHE A 140 -18.08 -6.63 -3.51
C PHE A 140 -17.15 -6.48 -4.70
N ARG A 141 -16.35 -5.40 -4.72
CA ARG A 141 -15.25 -5.28 -5.66
C ARG A 141 -14.04 -5.99 -5.04
N GLN A 142 -13.55 -7.04 -5.68
CA GLN A 142 -12.30 -7.68 -5.29
C GLN A 142 -11.13 -6.74 -5.59
N VAL A 143 -10.30 -6.47 -4.60
CA VAL A 143 -9.18 -5.53 -4.67
C VAL A 143 -7.92 -6.25 -4.20
N ASN A 144 -6.95 -6.43 -5.08
CA ASN A 144 -5.69 -7.09 -4.75
C ASN A 144 -4.68 -6.09 -4.17
N ALA A 145 -3.76 -6.59 -3.35
CA ALA A 145 -2.59 -5.81 -2.94
C ALA A 145 -1.76 -5.39 -4.16
N SER A 146 -1.17 -4.20 -4.09
CA SER A 146 -0.39 -3.59 -5.17
C SER A 146 0.69 -2.67 -4.59
N ASP A 147 1.67 -2.26 -5.40
CA ASP A 147 2.80 -1.43 -4.95
C ASP A 147 2.36 -0.03 -4.49
N VAL A 148 1.28 0.50 -5.08
CA VAL A 148 0.74 1.83 -4.78
C VAL A 148 -0.76 1.74 -4.51
N ILE A 149 -1.20 2.33 -3.40
CA ILE A 149 -2.61 2.44 -3.02
C ILE A 149 -3.00 3.91 -3.13
N ILE A 150 -3.96 4.22 -3.99
CA ILE A 150 -4.60 5.54 -4.02
C ILE A 150 -5.88 5.45 -3.19
N LEU A 151 -5.98 6.26 -2.14
CA LEU A 151 -7.21 6.45 -1.36
C LEU A 151 -7.81 7.82 -1.70
N GLU A 152 -8.93 7.82 -2.42
CA GLU A 152 -9.60 9.02 -2.93
C GLU A 152 -10.95 9.26 -2.25
N GLY A 153 -11.29 10.51 -1.95
CA GLY A 153 -12.62 10.86 -1.46
C GLY A 153 -12.74 12.28 -0.91
N ILE A 154 -13.94 12.72 -0.58
CA ILE A 154 -14.20 14.10 -0.10
C ILE A 154 -13.63 14.38 1.30
N LEU A 155 -13.58 13.37 2.17
CA LEU A 155 -13.22 13.49 3.59
C LEU A 155 -12.09 12.52 4.02
N VAL A 156 -11.30 11.96 3.09
CA VAL A 156 -10.21 11.01 3.44
C VAL A 156 -9.11 11.62 4.32
N PHE A 157 -9.06 12.96 4.41
CA PHE A 157 -8.16 13.68 5.33
C PHE A 157 -8.80 14.05 6.68
N HIS A 158 -10.07 13.73 6.93
CA HIS A 158 -10.74 14.07 8.18
C HIS A 158 -10.13 13.29 9.36
N ASP A 159 -10.17 11.95 9.31
CA ASP A 159 -9.66 11.09 10.38
C ASP A 159 -8.11 11.06 10.40
N GLN A 160 -7.51 11.31 11.56
CA GLN A 160 -6.06 11.30 11.75
C GLN A 160 -5.44 9.91 11.53
N ARG A 161 -6.14 8.83 11.88
CA ARG A 161 -5.68 7.45 11.68
C ARG A 161 -5.55 7.14 10.20
N VAL A 162 -6.55 7.52 9.41
CA VAL A 162 -6.54 7.39 7.94
C VAL A 162 -5.38 8.20 7.35
N ARG A 163 -5.18 9.44 7.82
CA ARG A 163 -4.01 10.27 7.44
C ARG A 163 -2.66 9.65 7.81
N ASN A 164 -2.57 8.93 8.92
CA ASN A 164 -1.34 8.27 9.37
C ASN A 164 -0.97 7.06 8.48
N LEU A 165 -1.93 6.48 7.75
CA LEU A 165 -1.64 5.41 6.79
C LEU A 165 -1.00 5.92 5.48
N MET A 166 -1.11 7.22 5.18
CA MET A 166 -0.71 7.84 3.92
C MET A 166 0.73 8.37 3.90
N ASN A 167 1.54 7.91 2.93
CA ASN A 167 2.88 8.43 2.65
C ASN A 167 2.84 9.80 1.95
N MET A 168 1.85 10.03 1.08
CA MET A 168 1.64 11.29 0.38
C MET A 168 0.18 11.74 0.50
N LYS A 169 -0.05 13.05 0.59
CA LYS A 169 -1.39 13.64 0.70
C LYS A 169 -1.53 14.75 -0.34
N ILE A 170 -2.51 14.59 -1.23
CA ILE A 170 -2.82 15.51 -2.32
C ILE A 170 -4.20 16.11 -2.06
N PHE A 171 -4.27 17.43 -1.92
CA PHE A 171 -5.54 18.16 -1.91
C PHE A 171 -5.77 18.83 -3.26
N VAL A 172 -6.91 18.55 -3.88
CA VAL A 172 -7.30 19.06 -5.20
C VAL A 172 -8.33 20.17 -5.01
N ASP A 173 -7.86 21.42 -5.12
CA ASP A 173 -8.66 22.64 -5.02
C ASP A 173 -8.93 23.23 -6.41
N THR A 174 -10.21 23.36 -6.76
CA THR A 174 -10.66 24.13 -7.92
C THR A 174 -11.51 25.29 -7.41
N GLY A 175 -10.85 26.43 -7.14
CA GLY A 175 -11.55 27.69 -7.02
C GLY A 175 -12.22 28.09 -8.34
N LEU A 176 -13.00 29.19 -8.34
CA LEU A 176 -13.75 29.72 -9.50
C LEU A 176 -12.91 30.13 -10.73
N THR A 177 -11.59 29.92 -10.68
CA THR A 177 -10.65 30.15 -11.78
C THR A 177 -10.34 28.85 -12.51
N SER A 178 -10.23 28.87 -13.84
CA SER A 178 -10.11 27.71 -14.75
C SER A 178 -8.86 26.81 -14.61
N PHE A 179 -8.15 26.84 -13.48
CA PHE A 179 -6.95 26.05 -13.19
C PHE A 179 -7.11 25.26 -11.89
N THR A 180 -6.98 23.94 -11.98
CA THR A 180 -6.89 23.05 -10.81
C THR A 180 -5.61 23.32 -10.03
N LYS A 181 -5.74 23.70 -8.76
CA LYS A 181 -4.63 23.82 -7.83
C LYS A 181 -4.44 22.49 -7.11
N ILE A 182 -3.26 21.89 -7.28
CA ILE A 182 -2.86 20.69 -6.56
C ILE A 182 -1.97 21.12 -5.41
N LEU A 183 -2.47 21.00 -4.17
CA LEU A 183 -1.68 21.22 -2.96
C LEU A 183 -1.17 19.86 -2.47
N ILE A 184 0.14 19.64 -2.58
CA ILE A 184 0.80 18.51 -1.91
C ILE A 184 0.95 18.89 -0.44
N VAL A 185 0.15 18.27 0.42
CA VAL A 185 0.25 18.42 1.87
C VAL A 185 1.40 17.53 2.34
N ALA A 186 2.53 18.14 2.66
CA ALA A 186 3.70 17.43 3.16
C ALA A 186 3.37 16.64 4.44
N ALA A 187 4.07 15.53 4.66
CA ALA A 187 3.86 14.69 5.82
C ALA A 187 4.29 15.41 7.11
N SER A 188 3.31 15.77 7.94
CA SER A 188 3.43 16.09 9.37
C SER A 188 3.14 14.85 10.21
#